data_AF-A0A9N9K5P1-F1
#
_entry.id   AF-A0A9N9K5P1-F1
#
_cell.length_a   1.000
_cell.length_b   1.000
_cell.length_c   1.000
_cell.angle_alpha   90.00
_cell.angle_beta   90.00
_cell.angle_gamma   90.00
#
_symmetry.space_group_name_H-M   'P 1'
#
loop_
_entity.id
_entity.type
_entity.pdbx_description
1 polymer ?
#
loop_
_entity_poly.entity_id
_entity_poly.type
_entity_poly.pdbx_seq_one_letter_code
_entity_poly.pdbx_strand_id
1 'polypeptide(L)'
;EMAIQKIVWNEKLINFWDKSHISLDFNIYKTISQQEEYRKNMIRNDSSLTENEKKFLLDEFAEKNNFRNWRSGNEEIDKLIQECQQKTVSPQHVIEWIDYDQFENIDYLTEGGCATIYTAIWKVGRYYKWNSEKQILERFGRRKVILKRLNNSNNNNIHWFQEVTLNFTLDNTFQLLAACRGLT
;
A
#
# COMPACT_ATOMS: atom_id res chain seq x y z
N GLU A 1 35.43 14.41 -12.32
CA GLU A 1 34.24 13.61 -11.95
C GLU A 1 34.30 13.25 -10.48
N MET A 2 33.34 13.72 -9.67
CA MET A 2 33.16 13.21 -8.31
C MET A 2 32.29 11.96 -8.38
N ALA A 3 32.86 10.79 -8.12
CA ALA A 3 32.11 9.56 -7.99
C ALA A 3 31.13 9.70 -6.80
N ILE A 4 29.82 9.60 -7.06
CA ILE A 4 28.82 9.48 -6.00
C ILE A 4 29.05 8.12 -5.34
N GLN A 5 29.66 8.11 -4.17
CA GLN A 5 29.85 6.89 -3.38
C GLN A 5 28.47 6.31 -3.04
N LYS A 6 28.11 5.20 -3.68
CA LYS A 6 26.85 4.50 -3.39
C LYS A 6 26.92 3.96 -1.96
N ILE A 7 26.06 4.45 -1.08
CA ILE A 7 25.95 3.93 0.30
C ILE A 7 25.44 2.49 0.22
N VAL A 8 26.07 1.62 1.01
CA VAL A 8 25.70 0.21 1.19
C VAL A 8 25.54 -0.07 2.68
N TRP A 9 24.84 -1.16 3.00
CA TRP A 9 24.67 -1.62 4.38
C TRP A 9 26.02 -1.80 5.09
N ASN A 10 26.08 -1.31 6.33
CA ASN A 10 27.21 -1.48 7.25
C ASN A 10 26.68 -1.70 8.68
N GLU A 11 27.57 -2.08 9.61
CA GLU A 11 27.18 -2.36 11.00
C GLU A 11 26.36 -1.25 11.65
N LYS A 12 26.74 0.02 11.44
CA LYS A 12 26.03 1.16 12.00
C LYS A 12 24.59 1.22 11.50
N LEU A 13 24.39 1.10 10.19
CA LEU A 13 23.06 1.14 9.58
C LEU A 13 22.22 -0.07 9.99
N ILE A 14 22.81 -1.26 10.06
CA ILE A 14 22.13 -2.48 10.52
C ILE A 14 21.68 -2.33 11.97
N ASN A 15 22.57 -1.87 12.86
CA ASN A 15 22.25 -1.66 14.27
C ASN A 15 21.13 -0.64 14.46
N PHE A 16 21.15 0.45 13.69
CA PHE A 16 20.05 1.42 13.71
C PHE A 16 18.75 0.79 13.23
N TRP A 17 18.79 0.05 12.12
CA TRP A 17 17.63 -0.62 11.56
C TRP A 17 16.99 -1.58 12.58
N ASP A 18 17.77 -2.45 13.21
CA ASP A 18 17.26 -3.40 14.20
C ASP A 18 16.67 -2.69 15.42
N LYS A 19 17.38 -1.68 15.94
CA LYS A 19 16.89 -0.85 17.05
C LYS A 19 15.54 -0.20 16.70
N SER A 20 15.38 0.28 15.47
CA SER A 20 14.16 0.95 15.05
C SER A 20 12.93 0.04 15.00
N HIS A 21 13.15 -1.27 14.82
CA HIS A 21 12.09 -2.28 14.82
C HIS A 21 11.77 -2.77 16.23
N ILE A 22 12.78 -2.87 17.10
CA ILE A 22 12.63 -3.32 18.49
C ILE A 22 11.92 -2.25 19.35
N SER A 23 12.20 -0.96 19.12
CA SER A 23 11.67 0.12 19.95
C SER A 23 10.20 0.47 19.68
N LEU A 24 9.58 -0.17 18.70
CA LEU A 24 8.20 0.08 18.31
C LEU A 24 7.22 -0.61 19.29
N ASP A 25 6.45 0.19 20.03
CA ASP A 25 5.34 -0.32 20.82
C ASP A 25 4.07 -0.44 19.96
N PHE A 26 3.69 -1.68 19.65
CA PHE A 26 2.51 -2.01 18.86
C PHE A 26 1.18 -1.66 19.55
N ASN A 27 1.17 -1.45 20.87
CA ASN A 27 -0.03 -0.99 21.59
C ASN A 27 -0.26 0.52 21.39
N ILE A 28 0.79 1.29 21.16
CA ILE A 28 0.76 2.73 20.91
C ILE A 28 0.56 3.00 19.41
N TYR A 29 1.40 2.40 18.56
CA TYR A 29 1.39 2.58 17.12
C TYR A 29 0.60 1.44 16.46
N LYS A 30 -0.72 1.51 16.57
CA LYS A 30 -1.63 0.43 16.16
C LYS A 30 -1.75 0.29 14.65
N THR A 31 -1.72 1.40 13.91
CA THR A 31 -1.84 1.37 12.44
C THR A 31 -0.48 1.28 11.77
N ILE A 32 -0.43 0.70 10.58
CA ILE A 32 0.80 0.60 9.78
C ILE A 32 1.41 2.01 9.54
N SER A 33 0.55 3.00 9.27
CA SER A 33 0.97 4.39 9.10
C SER A 33 1.63 4.99 10.35
N GLN A 34 1.09 4.71 11.54
CA GLN A 34 1.67 5.15 12.81
C GLN A 34 3.04 4.51 13.04
N GLN A 35 3.20 3.23 12.72
CA GLN A 35 4.46 2.51 12.85
C GLN A 35 5.51 3.02 11.86
N GLU A 36 5.11 3.31 10.63
CA GLU A 36 5.99 3.95 9.65
C GLU A 36 6.43 5.34 10.07
N GLU A 37 5.49 6.17 10.53
CA GLU A 37 5.79 7.53 10.96
C GLU A 37 6.78 7.52 12.12
N TYR A 38 6.58 6.63 13.09
CA TYR A 38 7.53 6.42 14.18
C TYR A 38 8.94 6.10 13.66
N ARG A 39 9.08 5.13 12.76
CA ARG A 39 10.39 4.74 12.19
C ARG A 39 11.03 5.86 11.36
N LYS A 40 10.25 6.53 10.52
CA LYS A 40 10.71 7.69 9.71
C LYS A 40 11.17 8.83 10.62
N ASN A 41 10.47 9.09 11.72
CA ASN A 41 10.85 10.12 12.68
C ASN A 41 12.12 9.75 13.43
N MET A 42 12.33 8.49 13.82
CA MET A 42 13.61 8.07 14.38
C MET A 42 14.77 8.29 13.42
N ILE A 43 14.64 7.95 12.13
CA ILE A 43 15.72 8.18 11.15
C ILE A 43 16.04 9.67 11.03
N ARG A 44 15.01 10.52 10.90
CA ARG A 44 15.19 11.96 10.74
C ARG A 44 15.87 12.61 11.94
N ASN A 45 15.52 12.14 13.13
CA ASN A 45 15.96 12.71 14.40
C ASN A 45 17.25 12.08 14.95
N ASP A 46 17.77 11.01 14.35
CA ASP A 46 19.02 10.40 14.80
C ASP A 46 20.21 11.25 14.33
N SER A 47 20.90 11.85 15.30
CA SER A 47 22.06 12.71 15.08
C SER A 47 23.34 11.95 14.70
N SER A 48 23.36 10.63 14.88
CA SER A 48 24.50 9.80 14.49
C SER A 48 24.51 9.52 12.98
N LEU A 49 23.38 9.68 12.29
CA LEU A 49 23.23 9.47 10.86
C LEU A 49 23.54 10.75 10.07
N THR A 50 24.32 10.61 9.00
CA THR A 50 24.49 11.66 7.98
C THR A 50 23.23 11.77 7.11
N GLU A 51 23.03 12.90 6.43
CA GLU A 51 21.86 13.09 5.54
C GLU A 51 21.78 12.04 4.42
N ASN A 52 22.93 11.60 3.89
CA ASN A 52 22.95 10.54 2.88
C ASN A 52 22.56 9.17 3.46
N GLU A 53 22.98 8.86 4.69
CA GLU A 53 22.58 7.63 5.40
C GLU A 53 21.09 7.66 5.75
N LYS A 54 20.56 8.80 6.20
CA LYS A 54 19.12 9.00 6.43
C LYS A 54 18.32 8.76 5.16
N LYS A 55 18.77 9.34 4.04
CA LYS A 55 18.14 9.13 2.74
C LYS A 55 18.16 7.65 2.33
N PHE A 56 19.32 7.00 2.44
CA PHE A 56 19.47 5.57 2.16
C PHE A 56 18.50 4.71 2.98
N LEU A 57 18.42 4.92 4.30
CA LEU A 57 17.51 4.18 5.18
C LEU A 57 16.04 4.46 4.87
N LEU A 58 15.68 5.71 4.56
CA LEU A 58 14.31 6.07 4.15
C LEU A 58 13.91 5.37 2.83
N ASP A 59 14.84 5.28 1.88
CA ASP A 59 14.64 4.57 0.61
C ASP A 59 14.47 3.06 0.84
N GLU A 60 15.33 2.45 1.67
CA GLU A 60 15.22 1.04 2.08
C GLU A 60 13.89 0.74 2.80
N PHE A 61 13.44 1.63 3.68
CA PHE A 61 12.12 1.50 4.33
C PHE A 61 10.97 1.61 3.32
N ALA A 62 11.09 2.45 2.31
CA ALA A 62 10.09 2.56 1.25
C ALA A 62 10.09 1.31 0.34
N GLU A 63 11.25 0.69 0.11
CA GLU A 63 11.39 -0.54 -0.67
C GLU A 63 10.92 -1.79 0.10
N LYS A 64 11.43 -2.03 1.31
CA LYS A 64 11.14 -3.25 2.08
C LYS A 64 9.71 -3.36 2.57
N ASN A 65 9.03 -2.23 2.74
CA ASN A 65 7.61 -2.27 3.09
C ASN A 65 6.68 -2.41 1.86
N ASN A 66 7.20 -2.71 0.66
CA ASN A 66 6.44 -2.88 -0.59
C ASN A 66 5.59 -1.66 -1.02
N PHE A 67 5.68 -0.52 -0.34
CA PHE A 67 4.92 0.71 -0.68
C PHE A 67 5.29 1.26 -2.06
N ARG A 68 6.51 1.00 -2.56
CA ARG A 68 6.92 1.40 -3.91
C ARG A 68 6.21 0.63 -5.03
N ASN A 69 5.66 -0.55 -4.76
CA ASN A 69 4.91 -1.34 -5.76
C ASN A 69 3.48 -0.84 -5.97
N TRP A 70 3.09 0.26 -5.30
CA TRP A 70 1.73 0.79 -5.36
C TRP A 70 1.60 2.08 -6.17
N ARG A 71 2.62 2.42 -6.95
CA ARG A 71 2.57 3.58 -7.83
C ARG A 71 1.94 3.19 -9.15
N SER A 72 0.77 3.77 -9.42
CA SER A 72 0.06 3.65 -10.69
C SER A 72 0.73 4.43 -11.82
N GLY A 73 1.63 5.36 -11.47
CA GLY A 73 2.13 6.38 -12.39
C GLY A 73 1.18 7.57 -12.55
N ASN A 74 0.05 7.58 -11.84
CA ASN A 74 -0.89 8.69 -11.77
C ASN A 74 -0.92 9.28 -10.35
N GLU A 75 -0.50 10.54 -10.22
CA GLU A 75 -0.36 11.21 -8.91
C GLU A 75 -1.68 11.31 -8.13
N GLU A 76 -2.82 11.49 -8.82
CA GLU A 76 -4.13 11.59 -8.16
C GLU A 76 -4.57 10.24 -7.59
N ILE A 77 -4.36 9.15 -8.33
CA ILE A 77 -4.63 7.77 -7.89
C ILE A 77 -3.74 7.41 -6.71
N ASP A 78 -2.44 7.70 -6.84
CA ASP A 78 -1.45 7.40 -5.81
C ASP A 78 -1.78 8.15 -4.50
N LYS A 79 -2.22 9.41 -4.60
CA LYS A 79 -2.66 10.21 -3.45
C LYS A 79 -3.91 9.61 -2.79
N LEU A 80 -4.91 9.20 -3.57
CA LEU A 80 -6.11 8.56 -3.03
C LEU A 80 -5.79 7.27 -2.27
N ILE A 81 -4.96 6.41 -2.87
CA ILE A 81 -4.52 5.15 -2.26
C ILE A 81 -3.87 5.44 -0.90
N GLN A 82 -2.97 6.43 -0.83
CA GLN A 82 -2.32 6.85 0.41
C GLN A 82 -3.31 7.35 1.46
N GLU A 83 -4.27 8.21 1.09
CA GLU A 83 -5.29 8.73 2.01
C GLU A 83 -6.17 7.60 2.60
N CYS A 84 -6.50 6.59 1.80
CA CYS A 84 -7.23 5.41 2.27
C CYS A 84 -6.38 4.53 3.21
N GLN A 85 -5.09 4.36 2.92
CA GLN A 85 -4.18 3.58 3.75
C GLN A 85 -3.93 4.21 5.12
N GLN A 86 -3.88 5.54 5.21
CA GLN A 86 -3.76 6.25 6.48
C GLN A 86 -4.89 5.93 7.46
N LYS A 87 -6.08 5.61 6.93
CA LYS A 87 -7.28 5.26 7.71
C LYS A 87 -7.42 3.75 7.94
N THR A 88 -6.53 2.93 7.39
CA THR A 88 -6.63 1.48 7.47
C THR A 88 -6.11 0.93 8.81
N VAL A 89 -6.93 0.11 9.47
CA VAL A 89 -6.63 -0.44 10.81
C VAL A 89 -6.23 -1.91 10.83
N SER A 90 -6.38 -2.62 9.70
CA SER A 90 -6.06 -4.05 9.60
C SER A 90 -5.49 -4.40 8.22
N PRO A 91 -4.50 -5.33 8.14
CA PRO A 91 -3.92 -5.79 6.88
C PRO A 91 -4.95 -6.12 5.81
N GLN A 92 -6.07 -6.70 6.23
CA GLN A 92 -7.09 -7.22 5.34
C GLN A 92 -7.89 -6.14 4.59
N HIS A 93 -7.76 -4.87 4.99
CA HIS A 93 -8.41 -3.69 4.41
C HIS A 93 -7.42 -2.76 3.68
N VAL A 94 -6.15 -3.13 3.59
CA VAL A 94 -5.16 -2.35 2.84
C VAL A 94 -5.56 -2.34 1.37
N ILE A 95 -5.83 -1.14 0.86
CA ILE A 95 -5.95 -0.87 -0.57
C ILE A 95 -4.56 -0.80 -1.19
N GLU A 96 -4.41 -1.21 -2.44
CA GLU A 96 -3.19 -1.01 -3.21
C GLU A 96 -3.48 -0.74 -4.69
N TRP A 97 -2.47 -0.22 -5.40
CA TRP A 97 -2.43 -0.36 -6.85
C TRP A 97 -2.05 -1.80 -7.19
N ILE A 98 -2.77 -2.42 -8.12
CA ILE A 98 -2.59 -3.79 -8.56
C ILE A 98 -2.32 -3.73 -10.06
N ASP A 99 -1.16 -4.19 -10.49
CA ASP A 99 -0.88 -4.28 -11.91
C ASP A 99 -1.90 -5.20 -12.59
N TYR A 100 -2.41 -4.77 -13.75
CA TYR A 100 -3.47 -5.50 -14.46
C TYR A 100 -3.05 -6.93 -14.82
N ASP A 101 -1.74 -7.16 -14.97
CA ASP A 101 -1.18 -8.47 -15.24
C ASP A 101 -1.35 -9.46 -14.07
N GLN A 102 -1.69 -9.00 -12.85
CA GLN A 102 -1.96 -9.84 -11.68
C GLN A 102 -3.33 -10.52 -11.74
N PHE A 103 -4.13 -10.22 -12.75
CA PHE A 103 -5.42 -10.84 -12.99
C PHE A 103 -5.37 -11.88 -14.11
N GLU A 104 -6.02 -13.01 -13.88
CA GLU A 104 -6.15 -14.12 -14.81
C GLU A 104 -7.61 -14.52 -14.97
N ASN A 105 -7.95 -15.21 -16.05
CA ASN A 105 -9.31 -15.70 -16.32
C ASN A 105 -10.35 -14.58 -16.17
N ILE A 106 -10.12 -13.48 -16.88
CA ILE A 106 -10.98 -12.30 -16.87
C ILE A 106 -12.17 -12.57 -17.79
N ASP A 107 -13.33 -12.83 -17.20
CA ASP A 107 -14.56 -13.13 -17.90
C ASP A 107 -15.59 -12.02 -17.69
N TYR A 108 -16.25 -11.60 -18.77
CA TYR A 108 -17.38 -10.66 -18.68
C TYR A 108 -18.51 -11.25 -17.83
N LEU A 109 -19.06 -10.45 -16.93
CA LEU A 109 -20.20 -10.84 -16.10
C LEU A 109 -21.49 -10.13 -16.53
N THR A 110 -21.47 -8.80 -16.58
CA THR A 110 -22.64 -7.97 -16.93
C THR A 110 -22.21 -6.53 -17.21
N GLU A 111 -23.08 -5.77 -17.86
CA GLU A 111 -22.95 -4.34 -18.08
C GLU A 111 -24.27 -3.65 -17.75
N GLY A 112 -24.19 -2.51 -17.09
CA GLY A 112 -25.37 -1.72 -16.78
C GLY A 112 -25.01 -0.41 -16.09
N GLY A 113 -25.90 0.57 -16.21
CA GLY A 113 -25.65 1.92 -15.67
C GLY A 113 -24.36 2.51 -16.24
N CYS A 114 -23.39 2.78 -15.35
CA CYS A 114 -22.13 3.44 -15.69
C CYS A 114 -20.91 2.49 -15.70
N ALA A 115 -21.10 1.16 -15.61
CA ALA A 115 -19.98 0.23 -15.47
C ALA A 115 -20.19 -1.12 -16.15
N THR A 116 -19.07 -1.70 -16.57
CA THR A 116 -18.94 -3.09 -16.98
C THR A 116 -18.29 -3.88 -15.86
N ILE A 117 -18.84 -5.06 -15.55
CA ILE A 117 -18.40 -5.93 -14.47
C ILE A 117 -17.79 -7.20 -15.07
N TYR A 118 -16.64 -7.59 -14.56
CA TYR A 118 -15.93 -8.81 -14.91
C TYR A 118 -15.69 -9.64 -13.65
N THR A 119 -15.60 -10.95 -13.80
CA THR A 119 -14.98 -11.82 -12.81
C THR A 119 -13.55 -12.10 -13.21
N ALA A 120 -12.64 -12.17 -12.23
CA ALA A 120 -11.25 -12.51 -12.49
C ALA A 120 -10.66 -13.31 -11.33
N ILE A 121 -9.49 -13.90 -11.54
CA ILE A 121 -8.66 -14.47 -10.50
C ILE A 121 -7.49 -13.52 -10.23
N TRP A 122 -7.39 -13.00 -9.01
CA TRP A 122 -6.21 -12.27 -8.54
C TRP A 122 -5.17 -13.27 -8.03
N LYS A 123 -3.99 -13.33 -8.66
CA LYS A 123 -2.95 -14.33 -8.41
C LYS A 123 -2.48 -14.38 -6.96
N VAL A 124 -2.21 -13.20 -6.41
CA VAL A 124 -1.57 -13.05 -5.10
C VAL A 124 -2.59 -12.75 -3.99
N GLY A 125 -3.74 -12.17 -4.34
CA GLY A 125 -4.80 -11.87 -3.40
C GLY A 125 -4.47 -10.74 -2.43
N ARG A 126 -5.47 -10.39 -1.61
CA ARG A 126 -5.34 -9.37 -0.57
C ARG A 126 -4.36 -9.77 0.53
N TYR A 127 -3.87 -8.79 1.27
CA TYR A 127 -3.20 -9.04 2.55
C TYR A 127 -4.16 -9.68 3.56
N TYR A 128 -3.62 -10.49 4.45
CA TYR A 128 -4.39 -11.18 5.49
C TYR A 128 -3.81 -10.95 6.89
N LYS A 129 -2.48 -10.99 7.04
CA LYS A 129 -1.83 -10.76 8.34
C LYS A 129 -0.46 -10.13 8.20
N TRP A 130 -0.05 -9.42 9.24
CA TRP A 130 1.35 -9.03 9.43
C TRP A 130 2.12 -10.20 10.06
N ASN A 131 3.25 -10.57 9.47
CA ASN A 131 4.19 -11.51 10.06
C ASN A 131 5.34 -10.73 10.71
N SER A 132 5.38 -10.69 12.04
CA SER A 132 6.38 -9.97 12.81
C SER A 132 7.77 -10.61 12.77
N GLU A 133 7.89 -11.91 12.51
CA GLU A 133 9.21 -12.57 12.39
C GLU A 133 9.86 -12.24 11.05
N LYS A 134 9.06 -12.31 9.98
CA LYS A 134 9.51 -12.05 8.61
C LYS A 134 9.47 -10.57 8.24
N GLN A 135 8.81 -9.74 9.04
CA GLN A 135 8.56 -8.33 8.79
C GLN A 135 7.90 -8.09 7.41
N ILE A 136 6.90 -8.91 7.07
CA ILE A 136 6.15 -8.80 5.82
C ILE A 136 4.63 -8.86 6.05
N LEU A 137 3.87 -8.20 5.17
CA LEU A 137 2.44 -8.44 5.03
C LEU A 137 2.22 -9.71 4.20
N GLU A 138 1.69 -10.76 4.83
CA GLU A 138 1.37 -11.99 4.14
C GLU A 138 0.05 -11.84 3.37
N ARG A 139 0.06 -12.37 2.14
CA ARG A 139 -1.11 -12.39 1.27
C ARG A 139 -1.91 -13.67 1.44
N PHE A 140 -3.21 -13.57 1.24
CA PHE A 140 -4.15 -14.69 1.31
C PHE A 140 -3.94 -15.70 0.17
N GLY A 141 -3.31 -15.26 -0.92
CA GLY A 141 -3.10 -16.08 -2.12
C GLY A 141 -4.27 -15.96 -3.11
N ARG A 142 -4.18 -16.81 -4.13
CA ARG A 142 -5.07 -16.81 -5.31
C ARG A 142 -6.55 -16.76 -4.93
N ARG A 143 -7.27 -15.76 -5.44
CA ARG A 143 -8.69 -15.56 -5.09
C ARG A 143 -9.51 -15.04 -6.26
N LYS A 144 -10.78 -15.48 -6.35
CA LYS A 144 -11.75 -14.90 -7.28
C LYS A 144 -12.16 -13.50 -6.81
N VAL A 145 -12.16 -12.55 -7.72
CA VAL A 145 -12.48 -11.13 -7.49
C VAL A 145 -13.45 -10.63 -8.56
N ILE A 146 -14.01 -9.45 -8.30
CA ILE A 146 -14.79 -8.67 -9.25
C ILE A 146 -13.93 -7.50 -9.73
N LEU A 147 -13.82 -7.32 -11.04
CA LEU A 147 -13.26 -6.11 -11.63
C LEU A 147 -14.42 -5.25 -12.14
N LYS A 148 -14.47 -4.00 -11.70
CA LYS A 148 -15.47 -3.02 -12.14
C LYS A 148 -14.77 -1.97 -12.98
N ARG A 149 -15.08 -1.91 -14.27
CA ARG A 149 -14.60 -0.89 -15.21
C ARG A 149 -15.71 0.13 -15.43
N LEU A 150 -15.43 1.42 -15.28
CA LEU A 150 -16.40 2.45 -15.65
C LEU A 150 -16.43 2.66 -17.17
N ASN A 151 -17.63 2.86 -17.72
CA ASN A 151 -17.88 2.91 -19.17
C ASN A 151 -17.51 4.27 -19.80
N ASN A 152 -17.51 5.36 -19.02
CA ASN A 152 -17.16 6.71 -19.47
C ASN A 152 -15.93 7.24 -18.72
N SER A 153 -14.72 6.91 -19.19
CA SER A 153 -13.47 7.45 -18.65
C SER A 153 -13.08 8.82 -19.24
N ASN A 154 -13.92 9.41 -20.10
CA ASN A 154 -13.66 10.72 -20.70
C ASN A 154 -14.50 11.82 -20.02
N ASN A 155 -13.77 12.76 -19.42
CA ASN A 155 -14.19 13.98 -18.69
C ASN A 155 -14.72 13.81 -17.25
N ASN A 156 -13.89 14.29 -16.32
CA ASN A 156 -14.06 14.46 -14.87
C ASN A 156 -13.93 13.20 -14.01
N ASN A 157 -12.66 12.83 -13.75
CA ASN A 157 -12.22 11.84 -12.75
C ASN A 157 -12.87 12.01 -11.36
N ILE A 158 -13.42 13.18 -11.04
CA ILE A 158 -14.00 13.51 -9.72
C ILE A 158 -15.09 12.52 -9.28
N HIS A 159 -16.01 12.12 -10.16
CA HIS A 159 -17.07 11.18 -9.78
C HIS A 159 -16.53 9.78 -9.52
N TRP A 160 -15.51 9.35 -10.26
CA TRP A 160 -14.81 8.09 -10.03
C TRP A 160 -14.07 8.12 -8.68
N PHE A 161 -13.31 9.18 -8.40
CA PHE A 161 -12.62 9.36 -7.12
C PHE A 161 -13.59 9.36 -5.94
N GLN A 162 -14.74 10.02 -6.08
CA GLN A 162 -15.77 10.04 -5.04
C GLN A 162 -16.37 8.66 -4.79
N GLU A 163 -16.71 7.89 -5.82
CA GLU A 163 -17.24 6.54 -5.66
C GLU A 163 -16.23 5.62 -4.97
N VAL A 164 -14.96 5.67 -5.40
CA VAL A 164 -13.87 4.92 -4.78
C VAL A 164 -13.73 5.31 -3.30
N THR A 165 -13.66 6.62 -3.01
CA THR A 165 -13.56 7.15 -1.63
C THR A 165 -14.75 6.73 -0.75
N LEU A 166 -15.98 6.78 -1.28
CA LEU A 166 -17.20 6.39 -0.56
C LEU A 166 -17.22 4.91 -0.22
N ASN A 167 -16.84 4.04 -1.17
CA ASN A 167 -16.72 2.61 -0.90
C ASN A 167 -15.75 2.34 0.26
N PHE A 168 -14.62 3.07 0.33
CA PHE A 168 -13.67 2.93 1.44
C PHE A 168 -14.18 3.49 2.77
N THR A 169 -14.90 4.62 2.73
CA THR A 169 -15.41 5.26 3.95
C THR A 169 -16.56 4.46 4.55
N LEU A 170 -17.37 3.80 3.73
CA LEU A 170 -18.51 2.97 4.17
C LEU A 170 -18.09 1.57 4.63
N ASP A 171 -17.02 0.99 4.08
CA ASP A 171 -16.48 -0.33 4.50
C ASP A 171 -16.00 -0.32 5.97
N ASN A 172 -15.60 0.85 6.48
CA ASN A 172 -15.27 1.06 7.90
C ASN A 172 -16.51 1.11 8.82
N THR A 173 -17.73 1.21 8.28
CA THR A 173 -18.96 1.44 9.06
C THR A 173 -20.02 0.35 8.87
N PHE A 174 -20.01 -0.39 7.76
CA PHE A 174 -21.02 -1.42 7.45
C PHE A 174 -20.41 -2.71 6.90
N GLN A 175 -20.53 -3.81 7.65
CA GLN A 175 -20.06 -5.16 7.29
C GLN A 175 -20.74 -5.80 6.05
N LEU A 176 -21.63 -5.08 5.35
CA LEU A 176 -22.52 -5.64 4.32
C LEU A 176 -22.20 -5.14 2.89
N LEU A 177 -21.18 -4.30 2.69
CA LEU A 177 -20.79 -3.82 1.37
C LEU A 177 -19.62 -4.65 0.79
N ALA A 178 -19.54 -4.70 -0.53
CA ALA A 178 -18.42 -5.33 -1.22
C ALA A 178 -17.15 -4.52 -0.96
N ALA A 179 -16.18 -5.12 -0.27
CA ALA A 179 -14.94 -4.46 0.09
C ALA A 179 -14.07 -4.19 -1.15
N CYS A 180 -13.72 -2.93 -1.38
CA CYS A 180 -12.75 -2.53 -2.40
C CYS A 180 -11.33 -2.87 -1.92
N ARG A 181 -10.54 -3.55 -2.76
CA ARG A 181 -9.20 -4.05 -2.39
C ARG A 181 -8.06 -3.36 -3.14
N GLY A 182 -8.37 -2.64 -4.21
CA GLY A 182 -7.35 -1.98 -5.00
C GLY A 182 -7.90 -1.37 -6.27
N LEU A 183 -7.00 -0.70 -6.98
CA LEU A 183 -7.21 -0.08 -8.28
C LEU A 183 -6.21 -0.70 -9.27
N THR A 184 -6.57 -0.76 -10.55
CA THR A 184 -5.77 -1.40 -11.60
C THR A 184 -5.85 -0.65 -12.91
#